data_AF-A0A231P1K8-F1
#
_entry.id   AF-A0A231P1K8-F1
#
_cell.length_a   1.000
_cell.length_b   1.000
_cell.length_c   1.000
_cell.angle_alpha   90.00
_cell.angle_beta   90.00
_cell.angle_gamma   90.00
#
_symmetry.space_group_name_H-M   'P 1'
#
loop_
_entity.id
_entity.type
_entity.pdbx_description
1 polymer ?
#
loop_
_entity_poly.entity_id
_entity_poly.type
_entity_poly.pdbx_seq_one_letter_code
_entity_poly.pdbx_strand_id
1 'polypeptide(L)'
;MRMKILRRVCFMALLATLLAGCNAALQRGMVGPMYVSTARPAISLTAKDMPLLEGGQGQCNLTWTSVMGGLPVSVWLAAYGQGTPQSPLAIVAQAELPQRWYWNSDSTPPFSVDHATEIIGDTEFSASTFIVNSSRDPFSLLAGVQPDTPPVRWLVRSFSSRVNFNLGKVILEYREPLPEQMAFLDVLTIAQTDQLKAFEQRARNAFVVGGVPENLTGLTDPYLKKVLWQFMDQRFLGTVSQYDSFRAN
;
A
#
# COMPACT_ATOMS: atom_id res chain seq x y z
N MET A 1 -9.65 -18.43 -56.63
CA MET A 1 -9.55 -19.28 -55.41
C MET A 1 -8.54 -18.79 -54.37
N ARG A 2 -7.45 -18.07 -54.74
CA ARG A 2 -6.43 -17.52 -53.81
C ARG A 2 -6.93 -16.42 -52.85
N MET A 3 -7.85 -15.55 -53.28
CA MET A 3 -8.31 -14.40 -52.48
C MET A 3 -9.12 -14.78 -51.23
N LYS A 4 -9.88 -15.89 -51.26
CA LYS A 4 -10.69 -16.35 -50.12
C LYS A 4 -9.82 -16.92 -48.99
N ILE A 5 -8.67 -17.53 -49.33
CA ILE A 5 -7.73 -18.09 -48.37
C ILE A 5 -6.95 -16.97 -47.69
N LEU A 6 -6.45 -15.99 -48.46
CA LEU A 6 -5.74 -14.83 -47.92
C LEU A 6 -6.61 -14.00 -46.95
N ARG A 7 -7.89 -13.81 -47.29
CA ARG A 7 -8.85 -13.07 -46.44
C ARG A 7 -9.17 -13.80 -45.14
N ARG A 8 -9.16 -15.14 -45.13
CA ARG A 8 -9.34 -15.97 -43.91
C ARG A 8 -8.10 -15.96 -43.02
N VAL A 9 -6.90 -15.97 -43.60
CA VAL A 9 -5.63 -15.87 -42.85
C VAL A 9 -5.49 -14.49 -42.21
N CYS A 10 -5.80 -13.40 -42.93
CA CYS A 10 -5.80 -12.06 -42.34
C CYS A 10 -6.85 -11.89 -41.23
N PHE A 11 -8.04 -12.48 -41.35
CA PHE A 11 -9.06 -12.44 -40.29
C PHE A 11 -8.62 -13.21 -39.05
N MET A 12 -8.00 -14.39 -39.20
CA MET A 12 -7.45 -15.17 -38.07
C MET A 12 -6.28 -14.45 -37.40
N ALA A 13 -5.39 -13.81 -38.16
CA ALA A 13 -4.31 -13.00 -37.62
C ALA A 13 -4.83 -11.77 -36.87
N LEU A 14 -5.86 -11.09 -37.41
CA LEU A 14 -6.51 -9.94 -36.73
C LEU A 14 -7.20 -10.38 -35.43
N LEU A 15 -7.87 -11.53 -35.43
CA LEU A 15 -8.52 -12.10 -34.25
C LEU A 15 -7.49 -12.51 -33.18
N ALA A 16 -6.35 -13.07 -33.59
CA ALA A 16 -5.23 -13.38 -32.68
C ALA A 16 -4.60 -12.11 -32.08
N THR A 17 -4.47 -11.02 -32.85
CA THR A 17 -3.99 -9.73 -32.34
C THR A 17 -5.00 -9.05 -31.41
N LEU A 18 -6.31 -9.22 -31.65
CA LEU A 18 -7.36 -8.70 -30.77
C LEU A 18 -7.44 -9.49 -29.45
N LEU A 19 -7.13 -10.79 -29.46
CA LEU A 19 -7.04 -11.61 -28.25
C LEU A 19 -5.74 -11.38 -27.46
N ALA A 20 -4.64 -11.03 -28.14
CA ALA A 20 -3.39 -10.62 -27.49
C ALA A 20 -3.46 -9.19 -26.92
N GLY A 21 -4.24 -8.30 -27.55
CA GLY A 21 -4.43 -6.91 -27.11
C GLY A 21 -5.30 -6.73 -25.86
N CYS A 22 -5.97 -7.80 -25.39
CA CYS A 22 -6.81 -7.76 -24.18
C CYS A 22 -6.11 -8.26 -22.91
N ASN A 23 -4.86 -8.73 -22.95
CA ASN A 23 -4.26 -9.49 -21.84
C ASN A 23 -2.80 -9.12 -21.48
N ALA A 24 -2.44 -7.84 -21.46
CA ALA A 24 -1.59 -7.38 -20.35
C ALA A 24 -2.54 -7.07 -19.18
N ALA A 25 -3.22 -8.10 -18.67
CA ALA A 25 -4.12 -7.92 -17.53
C ALA A 25 -3.30 -7.33 -16.38
N LEU A 26 -3.85 -6.32 -15.71
CA LEU A 26 -3.22 -5.77 -14.51
C LEU A 26 -3.07 -6.91 -13.50
N GLN A 27 -1.83 -7.26 -13.20
CA GLN A 27 -1.46 -8.34 -12.30
C GLN A 27 -0.92 -7.71 -11.03
N ARG A 28 -1.51 -8.10 -9.90
CA ARG A 28 -1.09 -7.66 -8.57
C ARG A 28 -1.12 -8.85 -7.63
N GLY A 29 -0.17 -8.94 -6.71
CA GLY A 29 -0.12 -10.03 -5.75
C GLY A 29 1.28 -10.32 -5.26
N MET A 30 1.47 -11.52 -4.73
CA MET A 30 2.70 -12.01 -4.13
C MET A 30 3.42 -12.96 -5.08
N VAL A 31 4.72 -12.74 -5.27
CA VAL A 31 5.66 -13.70 -5.87
C VAL A 31 6.71 -14.02 -4.81
N GLY A 32 6.54 -15.16 -4.15
CA GLY A 32 7.30 -15.46 -2.92
C GLY A 32 7.03 -14.40 -1.84
N PRO A 33 8.05 -13.80 -1.20
CA PRO A 33 7.85 -12.75 -0.22
C PRO A 33 7.56 -11.37 -0.84
N MET A 34 7.72 -11.21 -2.15
CA MET A 34 7.67 -9.90 -2.80
C MET A 34 6.25 -9.56 -3.27
N TYR A 35 5.77 -8.37 -2.94
CA TYR A 35 4.58 -7.81 -3.58
C TYR A 35 4.95 -7.25 -4.96
N VAL A 36 4.15 -7.55 -5.97
CA VAL A 36 4.34 -7.08 -7.35
C VAL A 36 3.05 -6.49 -7.89
N SER A 37 3.20 -5.48 -8.74
CA SER A 37 2.08 -4.81 -9.42
C SER A 37 2.51 -4.35 -10.80
N THR A 38 1.80 -4.79 -11.84
CA THR A 38 2.00 -4.34 -13.23
C THR A 38 1.21 -3.08 -13.56
N ALA A 39 0.48 -2.51 -12.58
CA ALA A 39 -0.12 -1.18 -12.71
C ALA A 39 0.95 -0.11 -12.94
N ARG A 40 0.59 1.07 -13.45
CA ARG A 40 1.59 2.11 -13.73
C ARG A 40 1.91 2.94 -12.47
N PRO A 41 3.19 3.10 -12.06
CA PRO A 41 4.38 2.43 -12.59
C PRO A 41 4.45 0.99 -12.11
N ALA A 42 4.97 0.11 -12.98
CA ALA A 42 5.15 -1.29 -12.62
C ALA A 42 6.18 -1.36 -11.49
N ILE A 43 5.80 -1.94 -10.35
CA ILE A 43 6.57 -1.87 -9.12
C ILE A 43 6.61 -3.22 -8.41
N SER A 44 7.75 -3.49 -7.78
CA SER A 44 7.93 -4.55 -6.80
C SER A 44 8.33 -3.96 -5.45
N LEU A 45 7.79 -4.52 -4.38
CA LEU A 45 7.95 -4.05 -3.01
C LEU A 45 8.22 -5.25 -2.10
N THR A 46 9.23 -5.14 -1.24
CA THR A 46 9.49 -6.11 -0.16
C THR A 46 10.13 -5.44 1.03
N ALA A 47 10.06 -6.07 2.20
CA ALA A 47 10.91 -5.72 3.33
C ALA A 47 12.25 -6.48 3.26
N LYS A 48 13.33 -5.83 3.68
CA LYS A 48 14.67 -6.39 3.77
C LYS A 48 14.84 -7.07 5.14
N ASP A 49 15.43 -8.27 5.16
CA ASP A 49 15.79 -9.00 6.39
C ASP A 49 14.63 -9.24 7.38
N MET A 50 13.37 -9.19 6.90
CA MET A 50 12.16 -9.42 7.69
C MET A 50 11.32 -10.52 7.04
N PRO A 51 10.89 -11.55 7.78
CA PRO A 51 10.09 -12.64 7.20
C PRO A 51 8.67 -12.19 6.90
N LEU A 52 8.09 -12.70 5.81
CA LEU A 52 6.69 -12.45 5.44
C LEU A 52 5.75 -13.08 6.49
N LEU A 53 4.85 -12.27 7.05
CA LEU A 53 3.78 -12.72 7.94
C LEU A 53 2.52 -13.10 7.16
N GLU A 54 2.09 -12.22 6.26
CA GLU A 54 0.94 -12.41 5.39
C GLU A 54 1.03 -11.44 4.19
N GLY A 55 0.55 -11.84 3.02
CA GLY A 55 0.53 -10.97 1.84
C GLY A 55 -0.52 -11.41 0.83
N GLY A 56 -1.20 -10.46 0.19
CA GLY A 56 -2.40 -10.70 -0.60
C GLY A 56 -3.29 -9.46 -0.76
N GLN A 57 -4.60 -9.66 -0.81
CA GLN A 57 -5.59 -8.61 -1.07
C GLN A 57 -6.72 -8.52 -0.04
N GLY A 58 -7.46 -7.43 -0.12
CA GLY A 58 -8.82 -7.31 0.40
C GLY A 58 -9.46 -5.98 0.00
N GLN A 59 -10.54 -5.64 0.70
CA GLN A 59 -11.37 -4.50 0.37
C GLN A 59 -11.81 -3.78 1.64
N CYS A 60 -11.88 -2.46 1.55
CA CYS A 60 -12.41 -1.61 2.61
C CYS A 60 -13.34 -0.55 2.03
N ASN A 61 -14.07 0.17 2.90
CA ASN A 61 -14.95 1.26 2.51
C ASN A 61 -14.50 2.56 3.18
N LEU A 62 -14.13 3.56 2.38
CA LEU A 62 -13.81 4.90 2.88
C LEU A 62 -15.10 5.65 3.17
N THR A 63 -15.37 5.88 4.46
CA THR A 63 -16.63 6.48 4.93
C THR A 63 -16.64 8.00 4.86
N TRP A 64 -15.48 8.65 4.74
CA TRP A 64 -15.35 10.11 4.59
C TRP A 64 -15.51 10.54 3.13
N THR A 65 -16.61 10.09 2.51
CA THR A 65 -16.99 10.40 1.13
C THR A 65 -18.49 10.67 1.07
N SER A 66 -18.97 11.22 -0.05
CA SER A 66 -20.41 11.42 -0.30
C SER A 66 -21.15 10.13 -0.66
N VAL A 67 -20.47 8.98 -0.75
CA VAL A 67 -21.06 7.70 -1.15
C VAL A 67 -21.74 7.04 0.04
N MET A 68 -23.03 6.74 -0.08
CA MET A 68 -23.75 5.95 0.92
C MET A 68 -23.12 4.57 1.09
N GLY A 69 -22.80 4.20 2.33
CA GLY A 69 -22.08 2.95 2.63
C GLY A 69 -20.55 3.04 2.54
N GLY A 70 -20.01 4.19 2.13
CA GLY A 70 -18.59 4.43 1.92
C GLY A 70 -18.10 4.01 0.52
N LEU A 71 -16.99 4.61 0.09
CA LEU A 71 -16.38 4.31 -1.20
C LEU A 71 -15.58 3.00 -1.11
N PRO A 72 -15.92 1.95 -1.88
CA PRO A 72 -15.15 0.72 -1.90
C PRO A 72 -13.75 0.96 -2.47
N VAL A 73 -12.71 0.44 -1.81
CA VAL A 73 -11.32 0.53 -2.24
C VAL A 73 -10.70 -0.86 -2.23
N SER A 74 -10.03 -1.22 -3.33
CA SER A 74 -9.27 -2.46 -3.41
C SER A 74 -7.87 -2.23 -2.87
N VAL A 75 -7.40 -3.09 -1.97
CA VAL A 75 -6.10 -2.96 -1.32
C VAL A 75 -5.35 -4.28 -1.46
N TRP A 76 -4.12 -4.20 -1.95
CA TRP A 76 -3.14 -5.28 -1.91
C TRP A 76 -2.06 -4.90 -0.91
N LEU A 77 -1.64 -5.82 -0.07
CA LEU A 77 -0.61 -5.53 0.93
C LEU A 77 0.18 -6.78 1.32
N ALA A 78 1.36 -6.56 1.87
CA ALA A 78 2.15 -7.57 2.54
C ALA A 78 2.75 -6.99 3.83
N ALA A 79 2.72 -7.79 4.89
CA ALA A 79 3.27 -7.45 6.19
C ALA A 79 4.43 -8.39 6.53
N TYR A 80 5.49 -7.83 7.10
CA TYR A 80 6.75 -8.51 7.41
C TYR A 80 7.16 -8.22 8.84
N GLY A 81 7.76 -9.19 9.52
CA GLY A 81 8.23 -9.06 10.90
C GLY A 81 8.11 -10.36 11.67
N GLN A 82 8.35 -10.32 12.98
CA GLN A 82 8.29 -11.53 13.82
C GLN A 82 6.88 -11.86 14.34
N GLY A 83 5.91 -10.98 14.09
CA GLY A 83 4.52 -11.18 14.53
C GLY A 83 4.36 -11.09 16.05
N THR A 84 5.20 -10.28 16.70
CA THR A 84 5.14 -10.03 18.15
C THR A 84 5.03 -8.53 18.45
N PRO A 85 4.35 -8.12 19.54
CA PRO A 85 4.10 -6.69 19.81
C PRO A 85 5.37 -5.86 20.02
N GLN A 86 6.46 -6.51 20.45
CA GLN A 86 7.75 -5.89 20.76
C GLN A 86 8.76 -5.96 19.60
N SER A 87 8.37 -6.53 18.46
CA SER A 87 9.22 -6.62 17.27
C SER A 87 8.83 -5.58 16.22
N PRO A 88 9.78 -5.11 15.39
CA PRO A 88 9.45 -4.26 14.26
C PRO A 88 8.48 -4.94 13.28
N LEU A 89 7.62 -4.12 12.67
CA LEU A 89 6.69 -4.51 11.62
C LEU A 89 6.92 -3.61 10.40
N ALA A 90 7.08 -4.22 9.23
CA ALA A 90 7.11 -3.51 7.96
C ALA A 90 5.87 -3.89 7.15
N ILE A 91 5.22 -2.91 6.55
CA ILE A 91 4.02 -3.07 5.73
C ILE A 91 4.29 -2.42 4.38
N VAL A 92 3.97 -3.13 3.31
CA VAL A 92 3.86 -2.57 1.96
C VAL A 92 2.41 -2.70 1.52
N ALA A 93 1.83 -1.63 0.99
CA ALA A 93 0.45 -1.62 0.55
C ALA A 93 0.32 -0.85 -0.76
N GLN A 94 -0.57 -1.30 -1.62
CA GLN A 94 -1.06 -0.58 -2.77
C GLN A 94 -2.59 -0.56 -2.74
N ALA A 95 -3.17 0.62 -2.88
CA ALA A 95 -4.60 0.82 -2.93
C ALA A 95 -5.02 1.40 -4.28
N GLU A 96 -6.16 0.95 -4.80
CA GLU A 96 -6.74 1.43 -6.06
C GLU A 96 -8.19 1.86 -5.84
N LEU A 97 -8.49 3.08 -6.29
CA LEU A 97 -9.82 3.65 -6.23
C LEU A 97 -10.68 3.19 -7.41
N PRO A 98 -12.02 3.16 -7.25
CA PRO A 98 -12.93 3.06 -8.37
C PRO A 98 -12.72 4.20 -9.36
N GLN A 99 -13.11 3.98 -10.61
CA GLN A 99 -13.08 5.04 -11.62
C GLN A 99 -13.82 6.29 -11.13
N ARG A 100 -13.35 7.45 -11.59
CA ARG A 100 -13.86 8.79 -11.26
C ARG A 100 -13.48 9.32 -9.88
N TRP A 101 -12.64 8.62 -9.12
CA TRP A 101 -12.07 9.09 -7.86
C TRP A 101 -10.56 9.24 -7.97
N TYR A 102 -10.00 10.11 -7.13
CA TYR A 102 -8.56 10.29 -7.01
C TYR A 102 -8.15 10.54 -5.55
N TRP A 103 -6.93 10.17 -5.21
CA TRP A 103 -6.32 10.45 -3.91
C TRP A 103 -5.97 11.93 -3.80
N ASN A 104 -6.43 12.58 -2.72
CA ASN A 104 -6.25 14.02 -2.52
C ASN A 104 -4.80 14.40 -2.28
N SER A 105 -4.07 13.55 -1.56
CA SER A 105 -2.65 13.76 -1.23
C SER A 105 -1.98 12.42 -0.99
N ASP A 106 -0.64 12.45 -0.93
CA ASP A 106 0.15 11.30 -0.47
C ASP A 106 -0.15 10.95 1.01
N SER A 107 -0.96 11.79 1.67
CA SER A 107 -1.56 11.64 3.00
C SER A 107 -0.56 11.57 4.11
N THR A 108 -0.72 12.55 4.98
CA THR A 108 0.03 12.62 6.21
C THR A 108 -0.96 12.55 7.35
N PRO A 109 -0.83 11.59 8.27
CA PRO A 109 -1.69 11.54 9.45
C PRO A 109 -1.64 12.87 10.22
N PRO A 110 -2.75 13.27 10.86
CA PRO A 110 -2.70 14.41 11.76
C PRO A 110 -1.69 14.13 12.89
N PHE A 111 -1.01 15.19 13.36
CA PHE A 111 0.00 15.10 14.42
C PHE A 111 1.23 14.22 14.08
N SER A 112 1.70 14.31 12.84
CA SER A 112 3.00 13.80 12.41
C SER A 112 4.08 14.88 12.44
N VAL A 113 5.33 14.44 12.45
CA VAL A 113 6.53 15.29 12.36
C VAL A 113 7.47 14.80 11.26
N ASP A 114 8.57 15.53 11.06
CA ASP A 114 9.70 15.13 10.21
C ASP A 114 9.28 14.81 8.75
N HIS A 115 8.46 15.70 8.19
CA HIS A 115 8.05 15.60 6.80
C HIS A 115 9.25 15.72 5.86
N ALA A 116 9.38 14.77 4.94
CA ALA A 116 10.45 14.78 3.95
C ALA A 116 10.00 14.17 2.63
N THR A 117 10.73 14.48 1.57
CA THR A 117 10.71 13.71 0.33
C THR A 117 11.89 12.75 0.38
N GLU A 118 11.62 11.45 0.25
CA GLU A 118 12.64 10.40 0.32
C GLU A 118 12.56 9.50 -0.90
N ILE A 119 13.73 9.10 -1.40
CA ILE A 119 13.85 8.19 -2.55
C ILE A 119 14.23 6.81 -2.02
N ILE A 120 13.42 5.81 -2.33
CA ILE A 120 13.70 4.40 -2.02
C ILE A 120 13.71 3.63 -3.35
N GLY A 121 14.85 3.01 -3.67
CA GLY A 121 15.10 2.54 -5.04
C GLY A 121 15.09 3.73 -6.00
N ASP A 122 14.22 3.65 -7.00
CA ASP A 122 14.01 4.73 -7.99
C ASP A 122 12.66 5.45 -7.80
N THR A 123 12.01 5.27 -6.65
CA THR A 123 10.67 5.84 -6.39
C THR A 123 10.73 6.92 -5.32
N GLU A 124 10.12 8.06 -5.60
CA GLU A 124 9.93 9.15 -4.65
C GLU A 124 8.70 8.93 -3.77
N PHE A 125 8.88 9.14 -2.47
CA PHE A 125 7.83 9.06 -1.45
C PHE A 125 7.78 10.33 -0.61
N SER A 126 6.56 10.77 -0.29
CA SER A 126 6.33 11.68 0.82
C SER A 126 6.37 10.90 2.12
N ALA A 127 7.22 11.32 3.04
CA ALA A 127 7.51 10.61 4.27
C ALA A 127 7.09 11.41 5.51
N SER A 128 6.56 10.74 6.53
CA SER A 128 6.17 11.36 7.81
C SER A 128 6.30 10.39 8.98
N THR A 129 6.62 10.92 10.16
CA THR A 129 6.81 10.15 11.40
C THR A 129 5.68 10.45 12.38
N PHE A 130 5.05 9.43 12.97
CA PHE A 130 3.91 9.59 13.91
C PHE A 130 3.79 8.39 14.86
N ILE A 131 2.86 8.49 15.82
CA ILE A 131 2.51 7.40 16.74
C ILE A 131 1.19 6.76 16.31
N VAL A 132 1.15 5.43 16.31
CA VAL A 132 -0.08 4.64 16.10
C VAL A 132 -0.39 3.84 17.35
N ASN A 133 -1.68 3.73 17.67
CA ASN A 133 -2.21 2.89 18.74
C ASN A 133 -2.96 1.68 18.15
N SER A 134 -2.76 0.49 18.73
CA SER A 134 -3.30 -0.76 18.22
C SER A 134 -4.83 -0.92 18.30
N SER A 135 -5.54 -0.09 19.09
CA SER A 135 -6.99 -0.21 19.34
C SER A 135 -7.86 -0.13 18.08
N ARG A 136 -7.43 0.63 17.07
CA ARG A 136 -8.13 0.78 15.78
C ARG A 136 -7.15 0.77 14.61
N ASP A 137 -6.13 -0.08 14.74
CA ASP A 137 -5.12 -0.26 13.71
C ASP A 137 -5.43 -1.56 12.92
N PRO A 138 -5.41 -1.51 11.57
CA PRO A 138 -5.73 -2.68 10.76
C PRO A 138 -4.71 -3.82 10.86
N PHE A 139 -3.52 -3.57 11.41
CA PHE A 139 -2.41 -4.53 11.45
C PHE A 139 -2.12 -5.09 12.85
N SER A 140 -2.93 -4.76 13.86
CA SER A 140 -2.72 -5.21 15.25
C SER A 140 -2.57 -6.72 15.40
N LEU A 141 -3.41 -7.52 14.72
CA LEU A 141 -3.31 -8.98 14.78
C LEU A 141 -2.03 -9.50 14.10
N LEU A 142 -1.58 -8.84 13.03
CA LEU A 142 -0.32 -9.16 12.35
C LEU A 142 0.88 -8.85 13.25
N ALA A 143 0.80 -7.78 14.05
CA ALA A 143 1.78 -7.46 15.08
C ALA A 143 1.68 -8.34 16.34
N GLY A 144 0.80 -9.34 16.37
CA GLY A 144 0.64 -10.25 17.51
C GLY A 144 -0.12 -9.66 18.71
N VAL A 145 -0.77 -8.50 18.54
CA VAL A 145 -1.58 -7.88 19.59
C VAL A 145 -2.92 -8.59 19.67
N GLN A 146 -3.28 -9.05 20.87
CA GLN A 146 -4.55 -9.73 21.10
C GLN A 146 -5.67 -8.73 21.40
N PRO A 147 -6.91 -8.95 20.94
CA PRO A 147 -8.03 -8.02 21.13
C PRO A 147 -8.29 -7.62 22.59
N ASP A 148 -8.04 -8.53 23.54
CA ASP A 148 -8.33 -8.33 24.97
C ASP A 148 -7.13 -7.82 25.77
N THR A 149 -6.03 -7.45 25.10
CA THR A 149 -4.84 -6.89 25.75
C THR A 149 -4.84 -5.36 25.73
N PRO A 150 -4.19 -4.70 26.71
CA PRO A 150 -4.01 -3.25 26.66
C PRO A 150 -3.40 -2.82 25.33
N PRO A 151 -3.90 -1.73 24.71
CA PRO A 151 -3.37 -1.29 23.44
C PRO A 151 -1.88 -0.96 23.51
N VAL A 152 -1.14 -1.42 22.52
CA VAL A 152 0.27 -1.07 22.34
C VAL A 152 0.37 0.13 21.42
N ARG A 153 1.47 0.87 21.55
CA ARG A 153 1.78 2.00 20.68
C ARG A 153 3.06 1.73 19.92
N TRP A 154 3.10 2.20 18.68
CA TRP A 154 4.24 2.11 17.81
C TRP A 154 4.66 3.49 17.34
N LEU A 155 5.97 3.68 17.23
CA LEU A 155 6.56 4.73 16.43
C LEU A 155 6.54 4.27 14.96
N VAL A 156 6.02 5.11 14.08
CA VAL A 156 5.80 4.77 12.66
C VAL A 156 6.50 5.77 11.77
N ARG A 157 7.19 5.27 10.73
CA ARG A 157 7.61 6.06 9.56
C ARG A 157 6.81 5.55 8.37
N SER A 158 5.99 6.42 7.79
CA SER A 158 5.23 6.13 6.57
C SER A 158 5.89 6.80 5.38
N PHE A 159 5.89 6.10 4.24
CA PHE A 159 6.34 6.55 2.93
C PHE A 159 5.18 6.34 1.96
N SER A 160 4.65 7.42 1.39
CA SER A 160 3.48 7.35 0.52
C SER A 160 3.73 8.02 -0.83
N SER A 161 3.21 7.41 -1.89
CA SER A 161 3.33 7.91 -3.25
C SER A 161 2.05 7.61 -4.04
N ARG A 162 1.43 8.66 -4.59
CA ARG A 162 0.31 8.50 -5.53
C ARG A 162 0.83 8.09 -6.90
N VAL A 163 0.16 7.10 -7.47
CA VAL A 163 0.52 6.48 -8.75
C VAL A 163 -0.68 6.42 -9.68
N ASN A 164 -0.44 6.04 -10.94
CA ASN A 164 -1.49 5.86 -11.94
C ASN A 164 -2.46 7.05 -12.03
N PHE A 165 -1.92 8.28 -12.21
CA PHE A 165 -2.71 9.52 -12.28
C PHE A 165 -3.60 9.77 -11.05
N ASN A 166 -3.07 9.51 -9.85
CA ASN A 166 -3.75 9.61 -8.56
C ASN A 166 -4.91 8.62 -8.35
N LEU A 167 -5.08 7.62 -9.22
CA LEU A 167 -6.03 6.51 -9.00
C LEU A 167 -5.46 5.48 -8.02
N GLY A 168 -4.16 5.23 -8.10
CA GLY A 168 -3.45 4.31 -7.24
C GLY A 168 -2.65 5.04 -6.17
N LYS A 169 -2.34 4.33 -5.08
CA LYS A 169 -1.44 4.81 -4.03
C LYS A 169 -0.60 3.65 -3.52
N VAL A 170 0.69 3.89 -3.36
CA VAL A 170 1.63 2.98 -2.69
C VAL A 170 1.97 3.57 -1.32
N ILE A 171 1.97 2.72 -0.29
CA ILE A 171 2.27 3.07 1.09
C ILE A 171 3.25 2.04 1.64
N LEU A 172 4.36 2.49 2.21
CA LEU A 172 5.27 1.69 3.00
C LEU A 172 5.22 2.21 4.44
N GLU A 173 5.00 1.34 5.42
CA GLU A 173 5.05 1.72 6.83
C GLU A 173 6.00 0.83 7.60
N TYR A 174 7.00 1.43 8.22
CA TYR A 174 7.88 0.77 9.16
C TYR A 174 7.51 1.18 10.58
N ARG A 175 7.37 0.20 11.47
CA ARG A 175 6.88 0.38 12.84
C ARG A 175 7.83 -0.27 13.82
N GLU A 176 8.15 0.45 14.89
CA GLU A 176 8.87 -0.07 16.07
C GLU A 176 8.03 0.18 17.33
N PRO A 177 8.17 -0.64 18.39
CA PRO A 177 7.56 -0.35 19.68
C PRO A 177 7.89 1.07 20.12
N LEU A 178 6.89 1.80 20.64
CA LEU A 178 7.13 3.14 21.14
C LEU A 178 8.18 3.08 22.26
N PRO A 179 9.30 3.82 22.14
CA PRO A 179 10.34 3.79 23.16
C PRO A 179 9.79 4.22 24.53
N GLU A 180 10.29 3.62 25.61
CA GLU A 180 9.79 3.90 26.98
C GLU A 180 9.85 5.39 27.34
N GLN A 181 10.87 6.09 26.85
CA GLN A 181 11.03 7.54 27.06
C GLN A 181 9.94 8.37 26.38
N MET A 182 9.20 7.79 25.43
CA MET A 182 8.07 8.39 24.73
C MET A 182 6.74 7.77 25.13
N ALA A 183 6.71 6.82 26.08
CA ALA A 183 5.50 6.09 26.45
C ALA A 183 4.40 6.97 27.07
N PHE A 184 4.68 8.22 27.43
CA PHE A 184 3.64 9.17 27.89
C PHE A 184 2.98 9.94 26.73
N LEU A 185 3.49 9.81 25.49
CA LEU A 185 2.98 10.51 24.31
C LEU A 185 1.92 9.69 23.59
N ASP A 186 0.82 10.36 23.25
CA ASP A 186 -0.18 9.81 22.31
C ASP A 186 0.04 10.28 20.89
N VAL A 187 0.78 11.39 20.71
CA VAL A 187 1.13 11.99 19.42
C VAL A 187 2.56 12.54 19.46
N LEU A 188 3.21 12.65 18.30
CA LEU A 188 4.51 13.31 18.21
C LEU A 188 4.33 14.82 18.12
N THR A 189 5.00 15.55 19.00
CA THR A 189 5.00 17.02 19.03
C THR A 189 6.38 17.63 18.81
N ILE A 190 7.44 16.82 18.92
CA ILE A 190 8.83 17.25 18.80
C ILE A 190 9.45 16.51 17.62
N ALA A 191 9.99 17.29 16.68
CA ALA A 191 10.63 16.83 15.46
C ALA A 191 12.17 16.77 15.61
N GLN A 192 12.86 16.11 14.67
CA GLN A 192 14.30 16.20 14.43
C GLN A 192 15.22 15.80 15.60
N THR A 193 14.74 14.98 16.53
CA THR A 193 15.59 14.41 17.59
C THR A 193 16.52 13.33 17.04
N ASP A 194 17.67 13.11 17.68
CA ASP A 194 18.61 12.07 17.23
C ASP A 194 18.00 10.66 17.27
N GLN A 195 17.10 10.42 18.23
CA GLN A 195 16.35 9.18 18.34
C GLN A 195 15.41 8.98 17.15
N LEU A 196 14.69 10.02 16.72
CA LEU A 196 13.81 9.97 15.55
C LEU A 196 14.63 9.79 14.26
N LYS A 197 15.74 10.52 14.09
CA LYS A 197 16.62 10.36 12.92
C LYS A 197 17.17 8.94 12.80
N ALA A 198 17.56 8.33 13.91
CA ALA A 198 18.04 6.95 13.93
C ALA A 198 16.93 5.95 13.56
N PHE A 199 15.71 6.16 14.07
CA PHE A 199 14.54 5.38 13.69
C PHE A 199 14.20 5.50 12.19
N GLU A 200 14.18 6.73 11.67
CA GLU A 200 13.89 7.02 10.26
C GLU A 200 14.92 6.39 9.32
N GLN A 201 16.20 6.35 9.73
CA GLN A 201 17.23 5.68 8.95
C GLN A 201 17.01 4.15 8.91
N ARG A 202 16.57 3.54 10.01
CA ARG A 202 16.20 2.11 10.01
C ARG A 202 14.99 1.87 9.11
N ALA A 203 13.97 2.74 9.19
CA ALA A 203 12.79 2.67 8.35
C ALA A 203 13.11 2.73 6.85
N ARG A 204 13.98 3.67 6.43
CA ARG A 204 14.47 3.74 5.04
C ARG A 204 15.12 2.45 4.58
N ASN A 205 15.95 1.87 5.44
CA ASN A 205 16.73 0.68 5.12
C ASN A 205 15.91 -0.61 5.15
N ALA A 206 14.66 -0.56 5.65
CA ALA A 206 13.79 -1.72 5.81
C ALA A 206 13.12 -2.13 4.49
N PHE A 207 13.07 -1.28 3.47
CA PHE A 207 12.34 -1.55 2.23
C PHE A 207 13.25 -1.70 1.03
N VAL A 208 12.84 -2.58 0.11
CA VAL A 208 13.39 -2.66 -1.25
C VAL A 208 12.26 -2.38 -2.22
N VAL A 209 12.49 -1.39 -3.09
CA VAL A 209 11.56 -0.94 -4.12
C VAL A 209 12.27 -1.07 -5.47
N GLY A 210 11.63 -1.69 -6.45
CA GLY A 210 12.23 -1.90 -7.76
C GLY A 210 11.22 -2.20 -8.86
N GLY A 211 11.73 -2.60 -10.02
CA GLY A 211 10.90 -3.03 -11.16
C GLY A 211 10.26 -4.39 -10.93
N VAL A 212 9.22 -4.69 -11.71
CA VAL A 212 8.56 -6.01 -11.69
C VAL A 212 9.48 -7.06 -12.33
N PRO A 213 9.62 -8.26 -11.72
CA PRO A 213 10.35 -9.36 -12.34
C PRO A 213 9.78 -9.77 -13.70
N GLU A 214 10.62 -10.18 -14.65
CA GLU A 214 10.20 -10.61 -15.99
C GLU A 214 9.24 -11.82 -15.96
N ASN A 215 9.34 -12.66 -14.92
CA ASN A 215 8.53 -13.84 -14.75
C ASN A 215 7.75 -13.79 -13.43
N LEU A 216 6.42 -13.83 -13.53
CA LEU A 216 5.48 -13.82 -12.40
C LEU A 216 4.89 -15.22 -12.12
N THR A 217 5.63 -16.28 -12.47
CA THR A 217 5.26 -17.65 -12.12
C THR A 217 5.07 -17.77 -10.62
N GLY A 218 3.92 -18.31 -10.19
CA GLY A 218 3.57 -18.43 -8.78
C GLY A 218 3.00 -17.15 -8.17
N LEU A 219 2.57 -16.18 -8.98
CA LEU A 219 1.77 -15.05 -8.52
C LEU A 219 0.52 -15.55 -7.79
N THR A 220 0.30 -15.06 -6.57
CA THR A 220 -0.88 -15.36 -5.76
C THR A 220 -1.43 -14.09 -5.12
N ASP A 221 -2.74 -13.99 -4.99
CA ASP A 221 -3.44 -12.85 -4.40
C ASP A 221 -4.51 -13.32 -3.38
N PRO A 222 -4.10 -14.04 -2.32
CA PRO A 222 -5.04 -14.57 -1.36
C PRO A 222 -5.74 -13.44 -0.59
N TYR A 223 -6.96 -13.68 -0.13
CA TYR A 223 -7.63 -12.74 0.77
C TYR A 223 -7.00 -12.78 2.17
N LEU A 224 -6.65 -11.61 2.71
CA LEU A 224 -5.97 -11.52 4.01
C LEU A 224 -6.95 -11.62 5.17
N LYS A 225 -6.62 -12.50 6.12
CA LYS A 225 -7.48 -12.88 7.24
C LYS A 225 -7.10 -12.18 8.53
N LYS A 226 -5.82 -11.85 8.74
CA LYS A 226 -5.35 -11.15 9.95
C LYS A 226 -5.32 -9.63 9.82
N VAL A 227 -5.75 -9.09 8.68
CA VAL A 227 -5.99 -7.65 8.52
C VAL A 227 -7.38 -7.33 9.04
N LEU A 228 -7.48 -6.39 9.97
CA LEU A 228 -8.77 -5.88 10.46
C LEU A 228 -9.33 -4.85 9.46
N TRP A 229 -9.94 -5.35 8.40
CA TRP A 229 -10.45 -4.54 7.28
C TRP A 229 -11.44 -3.44 7.68
N GLN A 230 -12.14 -3.61 8.80
CA GLN A 230 -13.02 -2.58 9.37
C GLN A 230 -12.27 -1.33 9.88
N PHE A 231 -10.97 -1.44 10.12
CA PHE A 231 -10.09 -0.34 10.52
C PHE A 231 -9.15 0.12 9.40
N MET A 232 -9.22 -0.51 8.23
CA MET A 232 -8.56 -0.04 7.02
C MET A 232 -9.35 1.15 6.46
N ASP A 233 -8.99 2.36 6.89
CA ASP A 233 -9.72 3.59 6.57
C ASP A 233 -8.79 4.74 6.16
N GLN A 234 -9.35 5.94 6.03
CA GLN A 234 -8.62 7.14 5.63
C GLN A 234 -7.43 7.52 6.53
N ARG A 235 -7.31 6.99 7.74
CA ARG A 235 -6.14 7.23 8.62
C ARG A 235 -4.88 6.57 8.07
N PHE A 236 -5.03 5.41 7.43
CA PHE A 236 -3.93 4.72 6.74
C PHE A 236 -3.91 5.08 5.25
N LEU A 237 -5.06 4.98 4.57
CA LEU A 237 -5.12 5.15 3.12
C LEU A 237 -5.11 6.60 2.65
N GLY A 238 -5.59 7.53 3.48
CA GLY A 238 -5.79 8.92 3.09
C GLY A 238 -7.21 9.26 2.66
N THR A 239 -7.39 10.51 2.23
CA THR A 239 -8.67 11.02 1.74
C THR A 239 -8.73 11.06 0.21
N VAL A 240 -9.96 11.06 -0.30
CA VAL A 240 -10.25 10.98 -1.73
C VAL A 240 -11.26 12.03 -2.13
N SER A 241 -11.25 12.41 -3.41
CA SER A 241 -12.27 13.25 -4.02
C SER A 241 -12.74 12.64 -5.34
N GLN A 242 -13.95 13.00 -5.74
CA GLN A 242 -14.48 12.64 -7.05
C GLN A 242 -14.01 13.68 -8.09
N TYR A 243 -13.78 13.28 -9.34
CA TYR A 243 -13.57 14.27 -10.40
C TYR A 243 -14.84 15.09 -10.61
N ASP A 244 -14.70 16.41 -10.62
CA ASP A 244 -15.75 17.31 -11.05
C ASP A 244 -15.98 17.13 -12.56
N SER A 245 -17.13 16.60 -12.94
CA SER A 245 -17.58 16.68 -14.33
C SER A 245 -18.34 17.99 -14.49
N PHE A 246 -17.66 19.05 -14.91
CA PHE A 246 -18.33 20.25 -15.41
C PHE A 246 -19.10 19.86 -16.68
N ARG A 247 -20.43 19.69 -16.55
CA ARG A 247 -21.29 19.74 -17.73
C ARG A 247 -21.40 21.21 -18.10
N ALA A 248 -20.75 21.61 -19.18
CA ALA A 248 -21.11 22.85 -19.86
C ALA A 248 -22.56 22.68 -20.32
N ASN A 249 -23.47 23.41 -19.67
CA ASN A 249 -24.86 23.52 -20.11
C ASN A 249 -24.95 24.39 -21.35
#